data_AF-A0A8E6USD0-F1
#
_entry.id   AF-A0A8E6USD0-F1
#
_cell.length_a   1.000
_cell.length_b   1.000
_cell.length_c   1.000
_cell.angle_alpha   90.00
_cell.angle_beta   90.00
_cell.angle_gamma   90.00
#
_symmetry.space_group_name_H-M   'P 1'
#
loop_
_entity.id
_entity.type
_entity.pdbx_description
1 polymer ?
#
loop_
_entity_poly.entity_id
_entity_poly.type
_entity_poly.pdbx_seq_one_letter_code
_entity_poly.pdbx_strand_id
1 'polypeptide(L)'
;MNVFALSALSGLMFFSSLTYAANYVDASVSGGTEKTGVIKTSVPVEYDSVKGACKTQNPGVIAKRATKTTGLELKTFKCSEGSAVISEGKFNGSNEPFGEAYAYITDILNKYKAYHKKALLSVPVNLSFYERDDWGANASWNAQTKTVTLISGNSGSGIYTPSGKTIIYHELGHAISNAGQTSATSEDSAIDEAFSDIFTVFFNNHGVSGDAVDWDIGRGYSRTGEAIRYVDSPKRDGAVENIHDITPSMNPYQRGGFIRKMFYNLYNNLRASGFDKNKSLELSYMLFYDANEDWHKGMSFGDLTRSLYTAYMTSYTSTYNEKNLLNAMSDVGVSPEVQYKIYSKAGFVSRLKVVYYDYDGNFHEEFTPQVPVGQTAWVNVPMYASESVSISAQIDYYGFKDYHLLFPTPWVNQCVITWGTVFSPQAAIGSEKCDF
;
A
#
# COMPACT_ATOMS: atom_id res chain seq x y z
N MET A 1 73.90 8.06 -48.53
CA MET A 1 72.95 9.07 -49.04
C MET A 1 72.15 9.61 -47.87
N ASN A 2 72.03 10.93 -47.88
CA ASN A 2 71.25 11.84 -47.05
C ASN A 2 69.82 11.39 -46.64
N VAL A 3 69.46 11.76 -45.39
CA VAL A 3 68.32 12.64 -45.01
C VAL A 3 66.93 12.05 -44.65
N PHE A 4 66.56 12.26 -43.36
CA PHE A 4 65.23 12.58 -42.75
C PHE A 4 64.09 11.52 -42.82
N ALA A 5 63.12 11.39 -41.91
CA ALA A 5 62.47 12.35 -41.00
C ALA A 5 61.74 11.69 -39.80
N LEU A 6 61.46 12.54 -38.80
CA LEU A 6 60.55 12.48 -37.64
C LEU A 6 59.20 11.75 -37.80
N SER A 7 58.73 11.15 -36.70
CA SER A 7 57.40 11.43 -36.11
C SER A 7 57.43 11.01 -34.62
N ALA A 8 57.46 11.97 -33.69
CA ALA A 8 56.32 12.61 -33.03
C ALA A 8 56.00 11.96 -31.67
N LEU A 9 56.58 12.53 -30.62
CA LEU A 9 56.08 12.45 -29.25
C LEU A 9 54.63 12.93 -29.22
N SER A 10 53.70 12.07 -28.81
CA SER A 10 52.44 12.49 -28.21
C SER A 10 52.40 11.95 -26.79
N GLY A 11 52.51 12.88 -25.84
CA GLY A 11 52.34 12.58 -24.43
C GLY A 11 50.90 12.11 -24.19
N LEU A 12 50.76 10.85 -23.79
CA LEU A 12 49.58 10.40 -23.08
C LEU A 12 49.59 11.07 -21.70
N MET A 13 48.86 12.18 -21.58
CA MET A 13 48.34 12.58 -20.28
C MET A 13 47.39 11.47 -19.82
N PHE A 14 47.86 10.61 -18.94
CA PHE A 14 46.97 9.82 -18.09
C PHE A 14 46.21 10.79 -17.19
N PHE A 15 45.01 11.17 -17.60
CA PHE A 15 44.00 11.60 -16.65
C PHE A 15 43.62 10.36 -15.85
N SER A 16 44.25 10.19 -14.68
CA SER A 16 43.75 9.30 -13.66
C SER A 16 42.42 9.87 -13.18
N SER A 17 41.31 9.41 -13.76
CA SER A 17 40.01 9.53 -13.12
C SER A 17 40.05 8.65 -11.88
N LEU A 18 40.56 9.19 -10.77
CA LEU A 18 40.29 8.70 -9.43
C LEU A 18 38.79 8.88 -9.21
N THR A 19 38.02 7.91 -9.70
CA THR A 19 36.69 7.61 -9.17
C THR A 19 36.91 7.16 -7.74
N TYR A 20 36.89 8.10 -6.80
CA TYR A 20 36.75 7.75 -5.38
C TYR A 20 35.42 7.00 -5.26
N ALA A 21 35.49 5.67 -5.12
CA ALA A 21 34.37 4.92 -4.61
C ALA A 21 34.02 5.54 -3.25
N ALA A 22 32.77 5.99 -3.08
CA ALA A 22 32.33 6.53 -1.81
C ALA A 22 32.56 5.47 -0.72
N ASN A 23 33.38 5.81 0.27
CA ASN A 23 33.54 4.98 1.46
C ASN A 23 32.33 5.23 2.37
N TYR A 24 31.82 4.20 3.02
CA TYR A 24 30.71 4.32 3.97
C TYR A 24 31.17 3.86 5.35
N VAL A 25 30.73 4.57 6.38
CA VAL A 25 30.94 4.20 7.79
C VAL A 25 29.61 4.21 8.51
N ASP A 26 29.44 3.36 9.53
CA ASP A 26 28.21 3.33 10.32
C ASP A 26 28.21 4.45 11.35
N ALA A 27 27.29 5.39 11.21
CA ALA A 27 27.04 6.42 12.19
C ALA A 27 26.06 5.94 13.25
N SER A 28 26.43 6.05 14.51
CA SER A 28 25.51 5.79 15.63
C SER A 28 24.51 6.93 15.80
N VAL A 29 23.29 6.55 16.21
CA VAL A 29 22.15 7.45 16.43
C VAL A 29 21.50 7.08 17.76
N SER A 30 21.23 8.07 18.61
CA SER A 30 20.53 7.89 19.88
C SER A 30 19.19 8.64 19.87
N GLY A 31 18.18 7.99 19.29
CA GLY A 31 16.83 8.52 19.08
C GLY A 31 15.86 8.23 20.24
N GLY A 32 14.59 8.06 19.88
CA GLY A 32 13.49 7.87 20.81
C GLY A 32 12.92 9.15 21.43
N THR A 33 11.92 8.96 22.29
CA THR A 33 11.14 10.02 22.96
C THR A 33 11.18 9.80 24.47
N GLU A 34 10.57 10.70 25.22
CA GLU A 34 10.33 10.51 26.65
C GLU A 34 9.49 9.25 26.96
N LYS A 35 8.69 8.75 26.00
CA LYS A 35 7.84 7.56 26.19
C LYS A 35 8.54 6.27 25.78
N THR A 36 9.33 6.30 24.71
CA THR A 36 10.07 5.11 24.26
C THR A 36 11.40 4.93 24.97
N GLY A 37 11.89 5.98 25.65
CA GLY A 37 13.25 6.00 26.19
C GLY A 37 14.29 6.22 25.08
N VAL A 38 15.56 5.99 25.40
CA VAL A 38 16.64 6.13 24.42
C VAL A 38 16.68 4.90 23.52
N ILE A 39 16.49 5.11 22.22
CA ILE A 39 16.64 4.07 21.20
C ILE A 39 18.01 4.24 20.55
N LYS A 40 18.83 3.19 20.53
CA LYS A 40 20.13 3.19 19.85
C LYS A 40 20.00 2.46 18.51
N THR A 41 20.42 3.11 17.45
CA THR A 41 20.48 2.54 16.10
C THR A 41 21.74 3.03 15.37
N SER A 42 21.97 2.52 14.16
CA SER A 42 23.06 2.96 13.30
C SER A 42 22.60 3.07 11.85
N VAL A 43 23.31 3.89 11.07
CA VAL A 43 23.02 4.10 9.66
C VAL A 43 24.30 4.40 8.88
N PRO A 44 24.48 3.83 7.68
CA PRO A 44 25.64 4.14 6.85
C PRO A 44 25.60 5.60 6.40
N VAL A 45 26.74 6.26 6.44
CA VAL A 45 26.97 7.62 5.94
C VAL A 45 28.18 7.64 5.02
N GLU A 46 28.12 8.45 3.96
CA GLU A 46 29.27 8.68 3.08
C GLU A 46 30.41 9.35 3.87
N TYR A 47 31.60 8.79 3.76
CA TYR A 47 32.82 9.25 4.42
C TYR A 47 33.82 9.82 3.41
N ASP A 48 34.20 11.08 3.62
CA ASP A 48 35.29 11.77 2.95
C ASP A 48 36.55 11.67 3.81
N SER A 49 37.43 10.73 3.48
CA SER A 49 38.67 10.46 4.21
C SER A 49 39.69 11.60 4.12
N VAL A 50 39.61 12.44 3.08
CA VAL A 50 40.50 13.59 2.92
C VAL A 50 40.09 14.72 3.88
N LYS A 51 38.78 14.90 4.08
CA LYS A 51 38.25 15.95 4.96
C LYS A 51 38.01 15.48 6.40
N GLY A 52 38.03 14.18 6.67
CA GLY A 52 37.64 13.61 7.97
C GLY A 52 36.18 13.96 8.30
N ALA A 53 35.31 13.85 7.30
CA ALA A 53 33.93 14.30 7.37
C ALA A 53 32.96 13.30 6.77
N CYS A 54 31.78 13.20 7.37
CA CYS A 54 30.70 12.35 6.93
C CYS A 54 29.55 13.20 6.41
N LYS A 55 28.82 12.68 5.42
CA LYS A 55 27.60 13.28 4.89
C LYS A 55 26.41 12.37 5.16
N THR A 56 25.26 12.95 5.47
CA THR A 56 24.01 12.22 5.72
C THR A 56 23.37 11.72 4.43
N GLN A 57 24.10 10.88 3.70
CA GLN A 57 23.64 10.19 2.51
C GLN A 57 24.27 8.81 2.39
N ASN A 58 23.54 7.92 1.73
CA ASN A 58 23.95 6.58 1.34
C ASN A 58 23.31 6.24 -0.02
N PRO A 59 23.61 5.07 -0.64
CA PRO A 59 23.07 4.73 -1.95
C PRO A 59 21.54 4.71 -2.04
N GLY A 60 20.85 4.53 -0.92
CA GLY A 60 19.39 4.47 -0.86
C GLY A 60 18.72 5.76 -0.40
N VAL A 61 19.42 6.66 0.29
CA VAL A 61 18.81 7.81 0.97
C VAL A 61 19.71 9.05 0.94
N ILE A 62 19.12 10.20 0.65
CA ILE A 62 19.74 11.53 0.77
C ILE A 62 18.97 12.29 1.85
N ALA A 63 19.57 12.47 3.03
CA ALA A 63 18.91 13.10 4.16
C ALA A 63 19.33 14.57 4.32
N LYS A 64 18.33 15.46 4.28
CA LYS A 64 18.48 16.90 4.41
C LYS A 64 17.68 17.39 5.61
N ARG A 65 18.25 18.38 6.31
CA ARG A 65 17.60 19.05 7.44
C ARG A 65 17.61 20.54 7.18
N ALA A 66 16.44 21.18 7.32
CA ALA A 66 16.33 22.62 7.28
C ALA A 66 16.97 23.22 8.53
N THR A 67 17.67 24.35 8.40
CA THR A 67 18.09 25.12 9.58
C THR A 67 17.15 26.30 9.77
N LYS A 68 17.18 26.92 10.96
CA LYS A 68 16.38 28.13 11.22
C LYS A 68 16.75 29.31 10.30
N THR A 69 17.93 29.27 9.68
CA THR A 69 18.52 30.36 8.89
C THR A 69 18.72 30.04 7.41
N THR A 70 18.69 28.76 7.03
CA THR A 70 18.92 28.29 5.65
C THR A 70 17.90 27.23 5.27
N GLY A 71 17.70 27.03 3.97
CA GLY A 71 16.79 26.00 3.44
C GLY A 71 17.25 24.56 3.78
N LEU A 72 16.64 23.58 3.11
CA LEU A 72 17.05 22.17 3.25
C LEU A 72 18.50 21.97 2.80
N GLU A 73 19.34 21.47 3.71
CA GLU A 73 20.75 21.21 3.43
C GLU A 73 21.13 19.77 3.79
N LEU A 74 22.02 19.20 2.98
CA LEU A 74 22.70 17.94 3.30
C LEU A 74 23.63 18.17 4.50
N LYS A 75 23.50 17.38 5.56
CA LYS A 75 24.33 17.57 6.75
C LYS A 75 25.70 16.94 6.56
N THR A 76 26.71 17.73 6.90
CA THR A 76 28.12 17.31 6.95
C THR A 76 28.61 17.46 8.37
N PHE A 77 29.22 16.42 8.93
CA PHE A 77 29.73 16.40 10.31
C PHE A 77 31.10 15.74 10.38
N LYS A 78 31.90 16.07 11.41
CA LYS A 78 33.21 15.44 11.61
C LYS A 78 33.04 13.97 11.97
N CYS A 79 33.83 13.10 11.37
CA CYS A 79 33.83 11.67 11.68
C CYS A 79 35.17 11.01 11.32
N SER A 80 35.35 9.77 11.76
CA SER A 80 36.44 8.89 11.33
C SER A 80 35.90 7.48 11.07
N GLU A 81 36.71 6.60 10.47
CA GLU A 81 36.34 5.21 10.15
C GLU A 81 35.80 4.40 11.33
N GLY A 82 36.19 4.74 12.56
CA GLY A 82 35.72 4.08 13.79
C GLY A 82 34.82 4.93 14.69
N SER A 83 34.47 6.15 14.27
CA SER A 83 33.70 7.08 15.12
C SER A 83 32.88 8.04 14.26
N ALA A 84 31.66 7.63 13.94
CA ALA A 84 30.62 8.50 13.36
C ALA A 84 29.40 8.53 14.30
N VAL A 85 28.91 9.73 14.59
CA VAL A 85 27.73 9.96 15.43
C VAL A 85 26.89 11.06 14.79
N ILE A 86 25.62 10.79 14.55
CA ILE A 86 24.65 11.84 14.19
C ILE A 86 24.06 12.36 15.50
N SER A 87 24.26 13.66 15.77
CA SER A 87 23.80 14.35 16.97
C SER A 87 23.36 15.77 16.61
N GLU A 88 22.32 15.84 15.81
CA GLU A 88 21.69 17.06 15.31
C GLU A 88 20.80 17.75 16.36
N GLY A 89 20.46 17.03 17.44
CA GLY A 89 19.93 17.59 18.68
C GLY A 89 18.49 17.19 18.97
N LYS A 90 18.06 17.48 20.20
CA LYS A 90 16.70 17.21 20.67
C LYS A 90 15.72 18.21 20.07
N PHE A 91 14.56 17.72 19.67
CA PHE A 91 13.46 18.58 19.25
C PHE A 91 12.11 17.95 19.59
N ASN A 92 11.17 18.77 20.06
CA ASN A 92 9.80 18.38 20.43
C ASN A 92 9.72 17.04 21.20
N GLY A 93 10.48 16.90 22.29
CA GLY A 93 10.48 15.69 23.14
C GLY A 93 11.15 14.44 22.55
N SER A 94 11.74 14.54 21.35
CA SER A 94 12.54 13.49 20.71
C SER A 94 14.04 13.78 20.86
N ASN A 95 14.87 12.75 21.08
CA ASN A 95 16.31 12.90 21.35
C ASN A 95 17.15 13.23 20.10
N GLU A 96 16.94 12.51 19.00
CA GLU A 96 17.66 12.68 17.74
C GLU A 96 16.75 12.27 16.56
N PRO A 97 15.66 13.02 16.30
CA PRO A 97 14.63 12.58 15.36
C PRO A 97 15.08 12.56 13.89
N PHE A 98 16.05 13.42 13.52
CA PHE A 98 16.57 13.45 12.15
C PHE A 98 17.40 12.20 11.84
N GLY A 99 18.41 11.90 12.67
CA GLY A 99 19.22 10.70 12.52
C GLY A 99 18.39 9.42 12.61
N GLU A 100 17.38 9.43 13.48
CA GLU A 100 16.46 8.30 13.65
C GLU A 100 15.63 8.03 12.38
N ALA A 101 15.01 9.07 11.80
CA ALA A 101 14.29 8.95 10.55
C ALA A 101 15.19 8.46 9.41
N TYR A 102 16.41 9.00 9.30
CA TYR A 102 17.39 8.58 8.31
C TYR A 102 17.74 7.09 8.44
N ALA A 103 17.93 6.61 9.66
CA ALA A 103 18.17 5.21 9.96
C ALA A 103 16.98 4.32 9.56
N TYR A 104 15.76 4.69 9.93
CA TYR A 104 14.58 3.87 9.64
C TYR A 104 14.19 3.84 8.15
N ILE A 105 14.40 4.93 7.39
CA ILE A 105 14.24 4.90 5.93
C ILE A 105 15.25 3.92 5.33
N THR A 106 16.51 3.97 5.77
CA THR A 106 17.55 3.05 5.28
C THR A 106 17.22 1.59 5.63
N ASP A 107 16.75 1.35 6.85
CA ASP A 107 16.34 0.03 7.33
C ASP A 107 15.20 -0.57 6.50
N ILE A 108 14.11 0.18 6.24
CA ILE A 108 12.99 -0.34 5.44
C ILE A 108 13.40 -0.61 3.98
N LEU A 109 14.23 0.24 3.38
CA LEU A 109 14.73 0.02 2.02
C LEU A 109 15.56 -1.26 1.93
N ASN A 110 16.40 -1.52 2.94
CA ASN A 110 17.20 -2.73 3.03
C ASN A 110 16.34 -3.97 3.25
N LYS A 111 15.36 -3.91 4.16
CA LYS A 111 14.41 -5.00 4.39
C LYS A 111 13.59 -5.33 3.15
N TYR A 112 13.06 -4.32 2.48
CA TYR A 112 12.32 -4.49 1.24
C TYR A 112 13.18 -5.17 0.18
N LYS A 113 14.42 -4.68 -0.03
CA LYS A 113 15.36 -5.28 -0.98
C LYS A 113 15.73 -6.71 -0.62
N ALA A 114 15.92 -7.00 0.67
CA ALA A 114 16.24 -8.34 1.14
C ALA A 114 15.08 -9.31 0.93
N TYR A 115 13.84 -8.85 1.11
CA TYR A 115 12.65 -9.67 0.97
C TYR A 115 12.27 -9.87 -0.50
N HIS A 116 12.00 -8.79 -1.24
CA HIS A 116 11.55 -8.81 -2.64
C HIS A 116 12.67 -9.02 -3.66
N LYS A 117 13.93 -9.07 -3.22
CA LYS A 117 15.13 -9.18 -4.09
C LYS A 117 15.25 -8.06 -5.14
N LYS A 118 14.54 -6.95 -4.95
CA LYS A 118 14.57 -5.75 -5.80
C LYS A 118 14.54 -4.48 -4.95
N ALA A 119 15.14 -3.40 -5.44
CA ALA A 119 15.06 -2.12 -4.77
C ALA A 119 13.61 -1.61 -4.75
N LEU A 120 13.22 -0.90 -3.69
CA LEU A 120 11.89 -0.28 -3.58
C LEU A 120 11.71 0.81 -4.65
N LEU A 121 12.77 1.60 -4.87
CA LEU A 121 12.83 2.64 -5.90
C LEU A 121 14.11 2.49 -6.73
N SER A 122 14.05 2.97 -7.96
CA SER A 122 15.21 3.06 -8.87
C SER A 122 16.15 4.23 -8.55
N VAL A 123 15.74 5.14 -7.66
CA VAL A 123 16.49 6.32 -7.25
C VAL A 123 16.49 6.44 -5.72
N PRO A 124 17.45 7.16 -5.12
CA PRO A 124 17.48 7.39 -3.68
C PRO A 124 16.23 8.12 -3.18
N VAL A 125 15.79 7.78 -1.96
CA VAL A 125 14.75 8.52 -1.23
C VAL A 125 15.34 9.82 -0.68
N ASN A 126 14.64 10.93 -0.86
CA ASN A 126 14.97 12.18 -0.17
C ASN A 126 14.29 12.19 1.21
N LEU A 127 15.05 12.40 2.28
CA LEU A 127 14.49 12.78 3.58
C LEU A 127 14.58 14.30 3.72
N SER A 128 13.46 14.97 3.92
CA SER A 128 13.37 16.40 4.19
C SER A 128 12.86 16.63 5.61
N PHE A 129 13.74 17.02 6.52
CA PHE A 129 13.40 17.26 7.92
C PHE A 129 13.29 18.76 8.21
N TYR A 130 12.14 19.18 8.73
CA TYR A 130 11.84 20.56 9.11
C TYR A 130 11.52 20.67 10.60
N GLU A 131 12.05 21.71 11.23
CA GLU A 131 11.70 22.10 12.59
C GLU A 131 10.83 23.35 12.53
N ARG A 132 9.58 23.24 12.95
CA ARG A 132 8.60 24.33 12.84
C ARG A 132 7.79 24.50 14.11
N ASP A 133 8.11 25.52 14.89
CA ASP A 133 7.39 25.83 16.12
C ASP A 133 5.93 26.27 15.88
N ASP A 134 5.63 26.78 14.68
CA ASP A 134 4.34 27.34 14.28
C ASP A 134 3.41 26.35 13.54
N TRP A 135 3.82 25.09 13.42
CA TRP A 135 3.02 24.06 12.75
C TRP A 135 2.87 22.80 13.60
N GLY A 136 1.90 21.97 13.23
CA GLY A 136 1.71 20.64 13.82
C GLY A 136 2.73 19.66 13.25
N ALA A 137 3.14 18.70 14.08
CA ALA A 137 3.97 17.60 13.62
C ALA A 137 3.25 16.77 12.56
N ASN A 138 3.95 16.47 11.46
CA ASN A 138 3.39 15.73 10.33
C ASN A 138 4.48 14.93 9.59
N ALA A 139 4.11 13.78 9.04
CA ALA A 139 4.89 13.04 8.07
C ALA A 139 4.10 12.92 6.77
N SER A 140 4.82 12.83 5.65
CA SER A 140 4.19 12.65 4.35
C SER A 140 5.16 12.08 3.33
N TRP A 141 4.61 11.33 2.38
CA TRP A 141 5.28 10.90 1.17
C TRP A 141 4.92 11.78 -0.03
N ASN A 142 5.92 12.11 -0.84
CA ASN A 142 5.74 12.76 -2.13
C ASN A 142 6.24 11.86 -3.27
N ALA A 143 5.31 11.29 -4.03
CA ALA A 143 5.61 10.33 -5.09
C ALA A 143 6.40 10.93 -6.28
N GLN A 144 6.27 12.24 -6.54
CA GLN A 144 6.94 12.90 -7.67
C GLN A 144 8.43 13.14 -7.39
N THR A 145 8.74 13.59 -6.18
CA THR A 145 10.11 13.92 -5.75
C THR A 145 10.80 12.78 -4.99
N LYS A 146 10.07 11.68 -4.76
CA LYS A 146 10.52 10.53 -3.95
C LYS A 146 11.00 10.98 -2.57
N THR A 147 10.20 11.85 -1.94
CA THR A 147 10.58 12.53 -0.69
C THR A 147 9.69 12.08 0.46
N VAL A 148 10.31 11.65 1.56
CA VAL A 148 9.69 11.63 2.88
C VAL A 148 9.92 12.99 3.53
N THR A 149 8.83 13.72 3.79
CA THR A 149 8.90 14.99 4.50
C THR A 149 8.45 14.80 5.93
N LEU A 150 9.33 15.17 6.87
CA LEU A 150 9.03 15.18 8.29
C LEU A 150 9.02 16.62 8.78
N ILE A 151 7.92 16.99 9.40
CA ILE A 151 7.75 18.25 10.08
C ILE A 151 7.71 17.92 11.55
N SER A 152 8.78 18.23 12.26
CA SER A 152 8.74 18.26 13.71
C SER A 152 8.13 19.59 14.13
N GLY A 153 6.84 19.53 14.43
CA GLY A 153 6.03 20.68 14.81
C GLY A 153 5.63 20.63 16.27
N ASN A 154 5.65 21.77 16.95
CA ASN A 154 5.34 21.87 18.38
C ASN A 154 3.91 22.36 18.66
N SER A 155 3.22 22.90 17.65
CA SER A 155 1.90 23.52 17.82
C SER A 155 0.77 22.51 17.62
N GLY A 156 -0.02 22.27 18.67
CA GLY A 156 -1.28 21.53 18.61
C GLY A 156 -1.18 20.06 18.21
N SER A 157 0.03 19.49 18.09
CA SER A 157 0.21 18.09 17.73
C SER A 157 0.04 17.17 18.94
N GLY A 158 -0.81 16.15 18.78
CA GLY A 158 -0.92 15.03 19.71
C GLY A 158 0.30 14.10 19.71
N ILE A 159 1.30 14.38 18.87
CA ILE A 159 2.52 13.60 18.68
C ILE A 159 3.76 14.43 18.97
N TYR A 160 4.88 13.77 19.30
CA TYR A 160 6.21 14.36 19.42
C TYR A 160 6.76 14.68 18.00
N THR A 161 7.87 14.08 17.59
CA THR A 161 8.33 14.13 16.19
C THR A 161 7.87 12.87 15.44
N PRO A 162 7.44 12.93 14.17
CA PRO A 162 7.00 11.73 13.45
C PRO A 162 8.20 10.93 12.89
N SER A 163 9.27 10.78 13.67
CA SER A 163 10.49 10.03 13.32
C SER A 163 10.41 8.54 13.68
N GLY A 164 9.32 8.10 14.30
CA GLY A 164 9.18 6.72 14.77
C GLY A 164 9.18 5.70 13.64
N LYS A 165 9.81 4.54 13.90
CA LYS A 165 10.02 3.47 12.91
C LYS A 165 8.78 3.12 12.09
N THR A 166 7.67 2.84 12.77
CA THR A 166 6.41 2.46 12.10
C THR A 166 5.79 3.63 11.32
N ILE A 167 6.00 4.88 11.76
CA ILE A 167 5.55 6.06 11.01
C ILE A 167 6.35 6.17 9.71
N ILE A 168 7.68 6.03 9.80
CA ILE A 168 8.56 6.06 8.62
C ILE A 168 8.24 4.94 7.64
N TYR A 169 8.02 3.72 8.14
CA TYR A 169 7.65 2.59 7.29
C TYR A 169 6.32 2.85 6.56
N HIS A 170 5.36 3.47 7.24
CA HIS A 170 4.06 3.82 6.68
C HIS A 170 4.24 4.81 5.51
N GLU A 171 5.05 5.86 5.68
CA GLU A 171 5.31 6.80 4.58
C GLU A 171 5.91 6.11 3.34
N LEU A 172 6.74 5.09 3.53
CA LEU A 172 7.28 4.31 2.40
C LEU A 172 6.28 3.31 1.83
N GLY A 173 5.21 2.97 2.55
CA GLY A 173 4.09 2.18 2.04
C GLY A 173 3.37 2.90 0.89
N HIS A 174 3.18 4.22 1.00
CA HIS A 174 2.61 5.05 -0.08
C HIS A 174 3.45 5.04 -1.37
N ALA A 175 4.73 4.67 -1.29
CA ALA A 175 5.58 4.58 -2.48
C ALA A 175 5.27 3.37 -3.36
N ILE A 176 4.55 2.37 -2.82
CA ILE A 176 4.24 1.10 -3.48
C ILE A 176 2.75 0.98 -3.81
N SER A 177 1.89 1.62 -3.02
CA SER A 177 0.44 1.63 -3.27
C SER A 177 0.08 2.33 -4.58
N ASN A 178 -0.61 1.62 -5.47
CA ASN A 178 -1.08 2.14 -6.75
C ASN A 178 -2.43 2.87 -6.65
N ALA A 179 -3.19 2.61 -5.58
CA ALA A 179 -4.42 3.36 -5.27
C ALA A 179 -4.10 4.85 -5.13
N GLY A 180 -3.01 5.17 -4.41
CA GLY A 180 -2.57 6.52 -4.13
C GLY A 180 -3.64 7.35 -3.41
N GLN A 181 -3.39 8.66 -3.32
CA GLN A 181 -4.30 9.59 -2.64
C GLN A 181 -4.88 10.58 -3.65
N THR A 182 -6.20 10.52 -3.90
CA THR A 182 -6.89 11.51 -4.75
C THR A 182 -7.55 12.62 -3.93
N SER A 183 -8.14 12.31 -2.78
CA SER A 183 -8.76 13.31 -1.90
C SER A 183 -8.81 12.89 -0.43
N ALA A 184 -9.10 13.83 0.46
CA ALA A 184 -9.18 13.61 1.91
C ALA A 184 -10.39 12.78 2.37
N THR A 185 -11.27 12.33 1.47
CA THR A 185 -12.45 11.53 1.81
C THR A 185 -12.74 10.42 0.81
N SER A 186 -11.85 10.18 -0.16
CA SER A 186 -12.05 9.14 -1.17
C SER A 186 -11.63 7.77 -0.67
N GLU A 187 -12.20 6.73 -1.29
CA GLU A 187 -12.00 5.33 -0.91
C GLU A 187 -10.59 4.85 -1.27
N ASP A 188 -10.06 5.23 -2.43
CA ASP A 188 -8.67 4.98 -2.84
C ASP A 188 -7.65 5.50 -1.83
N SER A 189 -7.84 6.72 -1.30
CA SER A 189 -6.98 7.26 -0.24
C SER A 189 -7.06 6.41 1.03
N ALA A 190 -8.24 5.86 1.36
CA ALA A 190 -8.40 4.99 2.54
C ALA A 190 -7.73 3.63 2.33
N ILE A 191 -7.76 3.12 1.10
CA ILE A 191 -7.05 1.90 0.68
C ILE A 191 -5.54 2.12 0.78
N ASP A 192 -5.04 3.24 0.26
CA ASP A 192 -3.63 3.62 0.28
C ASP A 192 -3.08 3.78 1.71
N GLU A 193 -3.83 4.43 2.59
CA GLU A 193 -3.50 4.59 4.01
C GLU A 193 -3.49 3.24 4.76
N ALA A 194 -4.51 2.41 4.53
CA ALA A 194 -4.59 1.09 5.15
C ALA A 194 -3.49 0.15 4.66
N PHE A 195 -3.18 0.16 3.37
CA PHE A 195 -2.08 -0.63 2.81
C PHE A 195 -0.73 -0.21 3.38
N SER A 196 -0.53 1.09 3.60
CA SER A 196 0.70 1.61 4.21
C SER A 196 0.88 1.14 5.66
N ASP A 197 -0.21 1.00 6.41
CA ASP A 197 -0.20 0.34 7.73
C ASP A 197 0.06 -1.17 7.64
N ILE A 198 -0.53 -1.87 6.66
CA ILE A 198 -0.28 -3.30 6.42
C ILE A 198 1.19 -3.57 6.07
N PHE A 199 1.75 -2.78 5.15
CA PHE A 199 3.17 -2.80 4.79
C PHE A 199 4.05 -2.59 6.01
N THR A 200 3.68 -1.63 6.87
CA THR A 200 4.40 -1.34 8.11
C THR A 200 4.39 -2.53 9.06
N VAL A 201 3.22 -3.10 9.35
CA VAL A 201 3.10 -4.25 10.25
C VAL A 201 3.91 -5.42 9.71
N PHE A 202 3.83 -5.71 8.41
CA PHE A 202 4.60 -6.78 7.80
C PHE A 202 6.11 -6.60 8.02
N PHE A 203 6.69 -5.48 7.57
CA PHE A 203 8.15 -5.28 7.66
C PHE A 203 8.66 -4.99 9.07
N ASN A 204 7.80 -4.54 9.99
CA ASN A 204 8.17 -4.38 11.39
C ASN A 204 8.30 -5.74 12.10
N ASN A 205 7.50 -6.73 11.71
CA ASN A 205 7.35 -8.00 12.44
C ASN A 205 7.96 -9.23 11.74
N HIS A 206 8.03 -9.24 10.41
CA HIS A 206 8.51 -10.39 9.65
C HIS A 206 10.00 -10.67 9.94
N GLY A 207 10.31 -11.89 10.36
CA GLY A 207 11.67 -12.30 10.75
C GLY A 207 12.11 -11.86 12.14
N VAL A 208 11.25 -11.17 12.91
CA VAL A 208 11.49 -10.88 14.33
C VAL A 208 11.20 -12.14 15.15
N SER A 209 12.02 -12.44 16.15
CA SER A 209 11.83 -13.62 17.02
C SER A 209 10.59 -13.51 17.91
N GLY A 210 10.11 -14.65 18.40
CA GLY A 210 8.90 -14.75 19.24
C GLY A 210 7.60 -14.76 18.43
N ASP A 211 6.49 -15.04 19.11
CA ASP A 211 5.18 -15.22 18.48
C ASP A 211 4.30 -13.96 18.47
N ALA A 212 4.68 -12.92 19.22
CA ALA A 212 3.94 -11.67 19.25
C ALA A 212 4.12 -10.89 17.94
N VAL A 213 3.04 -10.21 17.53
CA VAL A 213 3.02 -9.24 16.43
C VAL A 213 2.68 -7.88 17.02
N ASP A 214 3.49 -6.88 16.69
CA ASP A 214 3.24 -5.47 16.97
C ASP A 214 2.29 -4.92 15.89
N TRP A 215 1.04 -4.69 16.30
CA TRP A 215 -0.06 -4.17 15.46
C TRP A 215 -0.20 -2.65 15.53
N ASP A 216 0.68 -2.00 16.30
CA ASP A 216 0.57 -0.58 16.61
C ASP A 216 1.36 0.27 15.61
N ILE A 217 0.76 1.38 15.20
CA ILE A 217 1.43 2.40 14.39
C ILE A 217 1.71 3.62 15.27
N GLY A 218 2.98 3.96 15.43
CA GLY A 218 3.44 5.19 16.08
C GLY A 218 3.37 5.18 17.60
N ARG A 219 3.27 4.00 18.23
CA ARG A 219 3.29 3.87 19.69
C ARG A 219 4.55 4.53 20.28
N GLY A 220 4.34 5.30 21.35
CA GLY A 220 5.41 6.05 22.03
C GLY A 220 5.86 7.32 21.31
N TYR A 221 5.33 7.61 20.12
CA TYR A 221 5.48 8.89 19.44
C TYR A 221 4.23 9.77 19.58
N SER A 222 3.10 9.21 20.02
CA SER A 222 2.01 9.98 20.64
C SER A 222 2.42 10.51 22.02
N ARG A 223 1.96 11.71 22.37
CA ARG A 223 2.14 12.29 23.72
C ARG A 223 1.41 11.51 24.81
N THR A 224 0.33 10.80 24.47
CA THR A 224 -0.35 9.90 25.41
C THR A 224 0.45 8.62 25.67
N GLY A 225 1.41 8.29 24.79
CA GLY A 225 2.14 7.02 24.79
C GLY A 225 1.38 5.88 24.08
N GLU A 226 0.12 6.10 23.73
CA GLU A 226 -0.70 5.19 22.93
C GLU A 226 -0.23 5.13 21.48
N ALA A 227 -0.74 4.16 20.72
CA ALA A 227 -0.51 4.12 19.28
C ALA A 227 -1.33 5.23 18.61
N ILE A 228 -0.83 5.75 17.50
CA ILE A 228 -1.61 6.66 16.65
C ILE A 228 -2.73 5.86 15.97
N ARG A 229 -2.41 4.63 15.55
CA ARG A 229 -3.36 3.70 14.95
C ARG A 229 -3.16 2.28 15.43
N TYR A 230 -4.24 1.52 15.42
CA TYR A 230 -4.31 0.11 15.83
C TYR A 230 -4.80 -0.73 14.66
N VAL A 231 -3.97 -1.63 14.13
CA VAL A 231 -4.35 -2.50 13.01
C VAL A 231 -5.27 -3.64 13.47
N ASP A 232 -5.07 -4.14 14.69
CA ASP A 232 -5.85 -5.23 15.30
C ASP A 232 -7.22 -4.78 15.82
N SER A 233 -7.31 -3.54 16.31
CA SER A 233 -8.57 -2.94 16.77
C SER A 233 -8.70 -1.45 16.40
N PRO A 234 -9.00 -1.14 15.13
CA PRO A 234 -9.14 0.23 14.62
C PRO A 234 -10.07 1.14 15.43
N LYS A 235 -11.13 0.61 16.06
CA LYS A 235 -12.03 1.44 16.89
C LYS A 235 -11.33 2.19 18.03
N ARG A 236 -10.17 1.70 18.48
CA ARG A 236 -9.37 2.35 19.53
C ARG A 236 -8.78 3.68 19.08
N ASP A 237 -8.57 3.87 17.77
CA ASP A 237 -8.15 5.14 17.17
C ASP A 237 -9.31 5.93 16.54
N GLY A 238 -10.56 5.48 16.75
CA GLY A 238 -11.77 6.11 16.21
C GLY A 238 -12.05 5.78 14.73
N ALA A 239 -11.32 4.83 14.16
CA ALA A 239 -11.63 4.26 12.85
C ALA A 239 -12.71 3.18 12.93
N VAL A 240 -13.31 2.87 11.77
CA VAL A 240 -14.33 1.83 11.67
C VAL A 240 -13.71 0.43 11.63
N GLU A 241 -14.38 -0.57 12.19
CA GLU A 241 -14.00 -1.99 12.02
C GLU A 241 -14.83 -2.68 10.92
N ASN A 242 -15.94 -2.07 10.50
CA ASN A 242 -16.86 -2.59 9.49
C ASN A 242 -17.17 -1.50 8.43
N ILE A 243 -17.30 -1.90 7.16
CA ILE A 243 -17.58 -0.97 6.06
C ILE A 243 -18.90 -0.21 6.22
N HIS A 244 -19.90 -0.82 6.86
CA HIS A 244 -21.23 -0.22 7.04
C HIS A 244 -21.25 0.92 8.06
N ASP A 245 -20.20 1.06 8.86
CA ASP A 245 -20.05 2.15 9.85
C ASP A 245 -19.44 3.42 9.22
N ILE A 246 -19.07 3.39 7.94
CA ILE A 246 -18.47 4.53 7.25
C ILE A 246 -19.48 5.66 7.08
N THR A 247 -19.07 6.86 7.47
CA THR A 247 -19.85 8.09 7.25
C THR A 247 -19.15 9.04 6.27
N PRO A 248 -19.90 9.90 5.55
CA PRO A 248 -19.31 10.81 4.56
C PRO A 248 -18.26 11.78 5.09
N SER A 249 -18.25 12.08 6.40
CA SER A 249 -17.30 12.99 7.03
C SER A 249 -15.99 12.34 7.47
N MET A 250 -15.91 11.00 7.47
CA MET A 250 -14.70 10.31 7.91
C MET A 250 -13.54 10.55 6.94
N ASN A 251 -12.35 10.74 7.50
CA ASN A 251 -11.10 10.86 6.75
C ASN A 251 -10.57 9.48 6.31
N PRO A 252 -9.51 9.39 5.50
CA PRO A 252 -9.06 8.13 4.95
C PRO A 252 -8.51 7.17 6.02
N TYR A 253 -7.86 7.69 7.06
CA TYR A 253 -7.40 6.90 8.22
C TYR A 253 -8.55 6.20 8.93
N GLN A 254 -9.66 6.93 9.15
CA GLN A 254 -10.85 6.41 9.81
C GLN A 254 -11.58 5.36 8.97
N ARG A 255 -11.72 5.63 7.66
CA ARG A 255 -12.37 4.69 6.72
C ARG A 255 -11.54 3.44 6.51
N GLY A 256 -10.22 3.56 6.38
CA GLY A 256 -9.30 2.45 6.16
C GLY A 256 -9.20 1.48 7.35
N GLY A 257 -9.88 1.74 8.47
CA GLY A 257 -9.93 0.84 9.62
C GLY A 257 -10.45 -0.56 9.27
N PHE A 258 -11.54 -0.68 8.51
CA PHE A 258 -12.08 -2.00 8.17
C PHE A 258 -11.09 -2.83 7.32
N ILE A 259 -10.28 -2.17 6.47
CA ILE A 259 -9.24 -2.82 5.66
C ILE A 259 -8.11 -3.33 6.55
N ARG A 260 -7.66 -2.52 7.52
CA ARG A 260 -6.68 -2.93 8.54
C ARG A 260 -7.19 -4.13 9.34
N LYS A 261 -8.48 -4.09 9.72
CA LYS A 261 -9.15 -5.19 10.43
C LYS A 261 -9.24 -6.45 9.58
N MET A 262 -9.54 -6.34 8.29
CA MET A 262 -9.57 -7.45 7.34
C MET A 262 -8.22 -8.14 7.24
N PHE A 263 -7.12 -7.38 7.14
CA PHE A 263 -5.77 -7.92 7.15
C PHE A 263 -5.47 -8.68 8.45
N TYR A 264 -5.79 -8.09 9.60
CA TYR A 264 -5.66 -8.75 10.90
C TYR A 264 -6.48 -10.05 11.00
N ASN A 265 -7.72 -10.05 10.52
CA ASN A 265 -8.60 -11.22 10.54
C ASN A 265 -8.05 -12.32 9.63
N LEU A 266 -7.58 -11.99 8.42
CA LEU A 266 -6.93 -12.94 7.50
C LEU A 266 -5.71 -13.59 8.17
N TYR A 267 -4.85 -12.79 8.80
CA TYR A 267 -3.71 -13.30 9.55
C TYR A 267 -4.15 -14.32 10.61
N ASN A 268 -5.17 -14.01 11.42
CA ASN A 268 -5.63 -14.91 12.47
C ASN A 268 -6.29 -16.18 11.93
N ASN A 269 -7.05 -16.09 10.84
CA ASN A 269 -7.65 -17.25 10.17
C ASN A 269 -6.55 -18.20 9.67
N LEU A 270 -5.45 -17.66 9.12
CA LEU A 270 -4.29 -18.44 8.72
C LEU A 270 -3.55 -19.06 9.92
N ARG A 271 -3.38 -18.32 11.02
CA ARG A 271 -2.79 -18.86 12.27
C ARG A 271 -3.62 -20.03 12.81
N ALA A 272 -4.94 -19.89 12.84
CA ALA A 272 -5.88 -20.93 13.26
C ALA A 272 -5.85 -22.15 12.33
N SER A 273 -5.51 -21.94 11.05
CA SER A 273 -5.31 -22.99 10.05
C SER A 273 -3.94 -23.68 10.14
N GLY A 274 -3.09 -23.32 11.12
CA GLY A 274 -1.83 -24.00 11.40
C GLY A 274 -0.57 -23.36 10.82
N PHE A 275 -0.67 -22.24 10.11
CA PHE A 275 0.51 -21.49 9.66
C PHE A 275 1.21 -20.81 10.84
N ASP A 276 2.54 -20.74 10.82
CA ASP A 276 3.30 -19.98 11.83
C ASP A 276 3.12 -18.45 11.69
N LYS A 277 3.68 -17.68 12.63
CA LYS A 277 3.60 -16.21 12.62
C LYS A 277 4.12 -15.59 11.33
N ASN A 278 5.32 -15.96 10.89
CA ASN A 278 5.97 -15.35 9.73
C ASN A 278 5.22 -15.73 8.45
N LYS A 279 4.83 -17.00 8.32
CA LYS A 279 4.10 -17.45 7.13
C LYS A 279 2.71 -16.83 7.05
N SER A 280 2.02 -16.67 8.18
CA SER A 280 0.72 -15.99 8.21
C SER A 280 0.86 -14.51 7.82
N LEU A 281 1.86 -13.80 8.38
CA LEU A 281 2.14 -12.41 7.99
C LEU A 281 2.48 -12.28 6.51
N GLU A 282 3.35 -13.16 5.99
CA GLU A 282 3.73 -13.22 4.59
C GLU A 282 2.53 -13.44 3.68
N LEU A 283 1.71 -14.46 3.93
CA LEU A 283 0.54 -14.77 3.09
C LEU A 283 -0.49 -13.64 3.12
N SER A 284 -0.77 -13.07 4.29
CA SER A 284 -1.68 -11.94 4.40
C SER A 284 -1.14 -10.69 3.69
N TYR A 285 0.14 -10.38 3.83
CA TYR A 285 0.74 -9.21 3.18
C TYR A 285 0.82 -9.38 1.66
N MET A 286 1.29 -10.55 1.20
CA MET A 286 1.49 -10.82 -0.22
C MET A 286 0.18 -10.82 -0.99
N LEU A 287 -0.94 -11.22 -0.39
CA LEU A 287 -2.26 -11.08 -1.02
C LEU A 287 -2.58 -9.61 -1.37
N PHE A 288 -2.40 -8.68 -0.42
CA PHE A 288 -2.63 -7.26 -0.66
C PHE A 288 -1.59 -6.67 -1.62
N TYR A 289 -0.34 -7.11 -1.52
CA TYR A 289 0.74 -6.65 -2.38
C TYR A 289 0.53 -7.08 -3.85
N ASP A 290 0.07 -8.32 -4.10
CA ASP A 290 -0.23 -8.80 -5.45
C ASP A 290 -1.51 -8.13 -6.00
N ALA A 291 -2.55 -7.99 -5.17
CA ALA A 291 -3.78 -7.29 -5.55
C ALA A 291 -3.53 -5.81 -5.92
N ASN A 292 -2.50 -5.20 -5.33
CA ASN A 292 -2.12 -3.82 -5.61
C ASN A 292 -1.71 -3.57 -7.08
N GLU A 293 -1.39 -4.61 -7.86
CA GLU A 293 -1.17 -4.45 -9.31
C GLU A 293 -2.41 -3.92 -10.05
N ASP A 294 -3.62 -4.27 -9.57
CA ASP A 294 -4.90 -3.84 -10.16
C ASP A 294 -5.43 -2.53 -9.54
N TRP A 295 -4.74 -1.97 -8.53
CA TRP A 295 -5.21 -0.77 -7.85
C TRP A 295 -4.93 0.49 -8.67
N HIS A 296 -5.82 1.46 -8.56
CA HIS A 296 -5.70 2.72 -9.27
C HIS A 296 -6.37 3.86 -8.52
N LYS A 297 -6.01 5.09 -8.89
CA LYS A 297 -6.67 6.30 -8.40
C LYS A 297 -8.16 6.27 -8.72
N GLY A 298 -8.98 6.63 -7.73
CA GLY A 298 -10.44 6.61 -7.82
C GLY A 298 -11.08 5.22 -7.71
N MET A 299 -10.31 4.17 -7.38
CA MET A 299 -10.89 2.85 -7.11
C MET A 299 -11.82 2.87 -5.88
N SER A 300 -12.86 2.03 -5.93
CA SER A 300 -13.80 1.85 -4.83
C SER A 300 -13.39 0.72 -3.88
N PHE A 301 -14.05 0.62 -2.73
CA PHE A 301 -13.92 -0.54 -1.85
C PHE A 301 -14.38 -1.84 -2.51
N GLY A 302 -15.34 -1.79 -3.44
CA GLY A 302 -15.74 -2.95 -4.24
C GLY A 302 -14.64 -3.40 -5.22
N ASP A 303 -13.87 -2.46 -5.77
CA ASP A 303 -12.71 -2.79 -6.61
C ASP A 303 -11.58 -3.41 -5.77
N LEU A 304 -11.37 -2.91 -4.54
CA LEU A 304 -10.45 -3.53 -3.58
C LEU A 304 -10.82 -5.00 -3.33
N THR A 305 -12.06 -5.30 -2.96
CA THR A 305 -12.45 -6.68 -2.62
C THR A 305 -12.33 -7.60 -3.82
N ARG A 306 -12.68 -7.10 -5.02
CA ARG A 306 -12.49 -7.83 -6.27
C ARG A 306 -11.01 -8.11 -6.54
N SER A 307 -10.12 -7.12 -6.45
CA SER A 307 -8.69 -7.30 -6.69
C SER A 307 -8.05 -8.32 -5.72
N LEU A 308 -8.40 -8.26 -4.44
CA LEU A 308 -7.92 -9.22 -3.43
C LEU A 308 -8.36 -10.65 -3.76
N TYR A 309 -9.61 -10.82 -4.16
CA TYR A 309 -10.12 -12.13 -4.52
C TYR A 309 -9.52 -12.65 -5.83
N THR A 310 -9.35 -11.78 -6.84
CA THR A 310 -8.64 -12.13 -8.08
C THR A 310 -7.21 -12.58 -7.80
N ALA A 311 -6.47 -11.87 -6.94
CA ALA A 311 -5.13 -12.25 -6.52
C ALA A 311 -5.14 -13.63 -5.83
N TYR A 312 -6.11 -13.86 -4.93
CA TYR A 312 -6.30 -15.16 -4.28
C TYR A 312 -6.51 -16.30 -5.28
N MET A 313 -7.45 -16.13 -6.21
CA MET A 313 -7.79 -17.13 -7.22
C MET A 313 -6.61 -17.45 -8.14
N THR A 314 -5.79 -16.44 -8.44
CA THR A 314 -4.65 -16.57 -9.35
C THR A 314 -3.47 -17.28 -8.69
N SER A 315 -3.18 -16.97 -7.42
CA SER A 315 -1.89 -17.30 -6.81
C SER A 315 -1.95 -18.12 -5.52
N TYR A 316 -3.11 -18.23 -4.86
CA TYR A 316 -3.19 -18.71 -3.48
C TYR A 316 -4.16 -19.88 -3.24
N THR A 317 -4.94 -20.30 -4.25
CA THR A 317 -5.91 -21.41 -4.15
C THR A 317 -5.30 -22.75 -3.69
N SER A 318 -4.04 -22.99 -4.05
CA SER A 318 -3.29 -24.18 -3.63
C SER A 318 -2.59 -24.02 -2.27
N THR A 319 -2.58 -22.81 -1.71
CA THR A 319 -1.78 -22.46 -0.52
C THR A 319 -2.61 -22.48 0.75
N TYR A 320 -3.80 -21.88 0.76
CA TYR A 320 -4.70 -21.90 1.91
C TYR A 320 -6.16 -21.95 1.46
N ASN A 321 -7.04 -22.44 2.34
CA ASN A 321 -8.46 -22.56 2.02
C ASN A 321 -9.12 -21.18 1.86
N GLU A 322 -9.91 -21.03 0.80
CA GLU A 322 -10.64 -19.82 0.44
C GLU A 322 -11.44 -19.22 1.59
N LYS A 323 -12.02 -20.08 2.43
CA LYS A 323 -12.79 -19.69 3.61
C LYS A 323 -12.02 -18.75 4.54
N ASN A 324 -10.69 -18.85 4.61
CA ASN A 324 -9.88 -17.95 5.42
C ASN A 324 -9.97 -16.49 4.95
N LEU A 325 -9.98 -16.28 3.63
CA LEU A 325 -10.14 -14.95 3.03
C LEU A 325 -11.57 -14.46 3.14
N LEU A 326 -12.53 -15.30 2.77
CA LEU A 326 -13.94 -14.90 2.76
C LEU A 326 -14.48 -14.61 4.16
N ASN A 327 -14.05 -15.36 5.18
CA ASN A 327 -14.36 -15.02 6.57
C ASN A 327 -13.76 -13.66 6.95
N ALA A 328 -12.49 -13.41 6.60
CA ALA A 328 -11.84 -12.13 6.93
C ALA A 328 -12.52 -10.91 6.28
N MET A 329 -13.03 -11.07 5.05
CA MET A 329 -13.85 -10.09 4.36
C MET A 329 -15.22 -9.92 5.02
N SER A 330 -15.91 -11.03 5.28
CA SER A 330 -17.26 -11.03 5.88
C SER A 330 -17.27 -10.40 7.28
N ASP A 331 -16.24 -10.66 8.10
CA ASP A 331 -16.10 -10.11 9.44
C ASP A 331 -16.05 -8.57 9.47
N VAL A 332 -15.70 -7.93 8.34
CA VAL A 332 -15.65 -6.47 8.19
C VAL A 332 -16.77 -5.93 7.28
N GLY A 333 -17.76 -6.76 6.94
CA GLY A 333 -18.94 -6.37 6.18
C GLY A 333 -18.71 -6.25 4.67
N VAL A 334 -17.61 -6.80 4.14
CA VAL A 334 -17.33 -6.76 2.71
C VAL A 334 -17.36 -8.15 2.09
N SER A 335 -17.47 -8.15 0.77
CA SER A 335 -17.38 -9.36 -0.04
C SER A 335 -16.76 -9.06 -1.38
N PRO A 336 -16.11 -10.05 -2.02
CA PRO A 336 -15.85 -9.91 -3.44
C PRO A 336 -17.20 -9.82 -4.15
N GLU A 337 -17.33 -8.90 -5.11
CA GLU A 337 -18.53 -8.79 -5.95
C GLU A 337 -18.13 -9.03 -7.40
N VAL A 338 -18.91 -9.87 -8.09
CA VAL A 338 -18.81 -10.05 -9.53
C VAL A 338 -19.86 -9.18 -10.19
N GLN A 339 -19.41 -8.38 -11.14
CA GLN A 339 -20.31 -7.50 -11.87
C GLN A 339 -20.76 -8.15 -13.17
N TYR A 340 -22.07 -8.31 -13.31
CA TYR A 340 -22.69 -8.73 -14.55
C TYR A 340 -23.33 -7.51 -15.21
N LYS A 341 -22.87 -7.18 -16.42
CA LYS A 341 -23.35 -6.04 -17.19
C LYS A 341 -24.21 -6.55 -18.34
N ILE A 342 -25.31 -5.88 -18.63
CA ILE A 342 -26.12 -6.14 -19.82
C ILE A 342 -26.19 -4.93 -20.71
N TYR A 343 -26.01 -5.14 -22.01
CA TYR A 343 -26.19 -4.15 -23.05
C TYR A 343 -27.30 -4.60 -24.01
N SER A 344 -28.37 -3.80 -24.12
CA SER A 344 -29.43 -4.07 -25.09
C SER A 344 -29.09 -3.42 -26.43
N LYS A 345 -28.62 -4.21 -27.41
CA LYS A 345 -28.15 -3.71 -28.72
C LYS A 345 -29.29 -3.28 -29.64
N ALA A 346 -30.36 -4.06 -29.74
CA ALA A 346 -31.51 -3.75 -30.58
C ALA A 346 -32.73 -4.61 -30.23
N GLY A 347 -33.93 -4.03 -30.36
CA GLY A 347 -35.20 -4.76 -30.47
C GLY A 347 -36.07 -4.81 -29.21
N PHE A 348 -35.50 -4.75 -28.01
CA PHE A 348 -36.25 -5.02 -26.76
C PHE A 348 -35.71 -4.32 -25.52
N VAL A 349 -36.57 -4.22 -24.51
CA VAL A 349 -36.15 -4.02 -23.12
C VAL A 349 -35.65 -5.36 -22.58
N SER A 350 -34.48 -5.35 -21.95
CA SER A 350 -33.89 -6.55 -21.34
C SER A 350 -33.48 -6.31 -19.90
N ARG A 351 -33.33 -7.37 -19.12
CA ARG A 351 -32.70 -7.33 -17.79
C ARG A 351 -31.90 -8.61 -17.57
N LEU A 352 -30.94 -8.60 -16.66
CA LEU A 352 -30.36 -9.83 -16.15
C LEU A 352 -31.15 -10.31 -14.96
N LYS A 353 -31.27 -11.63 -14.88
CA LYS A 353 -31.61 -12.37 -13.68
C LYS A 353 -30.37 -13.17 -13.28
N VAL A 354 -29.89 -12.98 -12.07
CA VAL A 354 -28.81 -13.78 -11.50
C VAL A 354 -29.36 -14.57 -10.32
N VAL A 355 -29.08 -15.87 -10.29
CA VAL A 355 -29.52 -16.81 -9.27
C VAL A 355 -28.29 -17.47 -8.66
N TYR A 356 -28.25 -17.49 -7.33
CA TYR A 356 -27.13 -18.04 -6.58
C TYR A 356 -27.60 -18.61 -5.22
N TYR A 357 -26.74 -19.37 -4.55
CA TYR A 357 -26.96 -20.05 -3.27
C TYR A 357 -25.85 -19.74 -2.27
N ASP A 358 -26.10 -19.11 -1.13
CA ASP A 358 -24.99 -18.83 -0.21
C ASP A 358 -24.32 -20.07 0.42
N TYR A 359 -23.23 -19.87 1.17
CA TYR A 359 -22.53 -20.95 1.87
C TYR A 359 -23.42 -21.70 2.88
N ASP A 360 -24.52 -21.10 3.31
CA ASP A 360 -25.52 -21.72 4.17
C ASP A 360 -26.62 -22.45 3.36
N GLY A 361 -26.53 -22.40 2.03
CA GLY A 361 -27.45 -23.03 1.09
C GLY A 361 -28.73 -22.24 0.82
N ASN A 362 -28.82 -20.97 1.23
CA ASN A 362 -30.00 -20.16 0.97
C ASN A 362 -30.02 -19.66 -0.47
N PHE A 363 -31.20 -19.72 -1.10
CA PHE A 363 -31.43 -19.25 -2.45
C PHE A 363 -31.58 -17.72 -2.53
N HIS A 364 -30.94 -17.11 -3.51
CA HIS A 364 -31.05 -15.68 -3.82
C HIS A 364 -31.31 -15.44 -5.30
N GLU A 365 -32.04 -14.36 -5.58
CA GLU A 365 -32.40 -13.94 -6.94
C GLU A 365 -32.27 -12.43 -7.08
N GLU A 366 -31.38 -11.99 -7.96
CA GLU A 366 -31.08 -10.58 -8.20
C GLU A 366 -31.40 -10.18 -9.63
N PHE A 367 -31.82 -8.93 -9.81
CA PHE A 367 -32.18 -8.38 -11.12
C PHE A 367 -31.45 -7.08 -11.41
N THR A 368 -31.05 -6.89 -12.67
CA THR A 368 -30.80 -5.52 -13.14
C THR A 368 -32.11 -4.76 -13.28
N PRO A 369 -32.08 -3.41 -13.24
CA PRO A 369 -33.14 -2.61 -13.82
C PRO A 369 -33.45 -3.03 -15.26
N GLN A 370 -34.65 -2.70 -15.72
CA GLN A 370 -34.99 -2.82 -17.13
C GLN A 370 -34.10 -1.91 -17.98
N VAL A 371 -33.50 -2.47 -19.02
CA VAL A 371 -32.50 -1.81 -19.87
C VAL A 371 -33.12 -1.50 -21.23
N PRO A 372 -33.36 -0.22 -21.54
CA PRO A 372 -33.79 0.21 -22.86
C PRO A 372 -32.74 -0.10 -23.94
N VAL A 373 -33.19 -0.15 -25.19
CA VAL A 373 -32.29 -0.29 -26.35
C VAL A 373 -31.24 0.82 -26.36
N GLY A 374 -29.98 0.44 -26.57
CA GLY A 374 -28.82 1.32 -26.60
C GLY A 374 -28.27 1.67 -25.22
N GLN A 375 -28.82 1.12 -24.13
CA GLN A 375 -28.36 1.39 -22.76
C GLN A 375 -27.71 0.18 -22.12
N THR A 376 -27.03 0.41 -20.99
CA THR A 376 -26.43 -0.62 -20.15
C THR A 376 -26.98 -0.55 -18.74
N ALA A 377 -27.12 -1.69 -18.08
CA ALA A 377 -27.24 -1.76 -16.62
C ALA A 377 -26.33 -2.87 -16.08
N TRP A 378 -26.09 -2.84 -14.78
CA TRP A 378 -25.28 -3.83 -14.08
C TRP A 378 -26.00 -4.34 -12.84
N VAL A 379 -25.63 -5.54 -12.44
CA VAL A 379 -25.97 -6.14 -11.16
C VAL A 379 -24.66 -6.65 -10.56
N ASN A 380 -24.46 -6.33 -9.29
CA ASN A 380 -23.33 -6.84 -8.53
C ASN A 380 -23.83 -8.05 -7.75
N VAL A 381 -23.10 -9.14 -7.85
CA VAL A 381 -23.44 -10.38 -7.16
C VAL A 381 -22.31 -10.68 -6.19
N PRO A 382 -22.61 -10.71 -4.87
CA PRO A 382 -21.60 -11.05 -3.90
C PRO A 382 -21.12 -12.48 -4.12
N MET A 383 -19.82 -12.70 -3.94
CA MET A 383 -19.17 -13.98 -4.15
C MET A 383 -19.23 -14.91 -2.95
N TYR A 384 -19.72 -14.46 -1.79
CA TYR A 384 -19.99 -15.34 -0.64
C TYR A 384 -21.14 -16.34 -0.89
N ALA A 385 -21.53 -16.48 -2.14
CA ALA A 385 -22.90 -16.71 -2.50
C ALA A 385 -23.12 -17.88 -3.46
N SER A 386 -22.14 -18.78 -3.68
CA SER A 386 -22.40 -20.18 -4.09
C SER A 386 -21.23 -20.98 -4.62
N GLU A 387 -21.38 -22.29 -4.52
CA GLU A 387 -20.67 -23.27 -5.36
C GLU A 387 -21.09 -23.17 -6.85
N SER A 388 -22.19 -22.47 -7.19
CA SER A 388 -22.78 -22.39 -8.52
C SER A 388 -23.67 -21.15 -8.75
N VAL A 389 -23.29 -20.29 -9.69
CA VAL A 389 -24.11 -19.16 -10.16
C VAL A 389 -24.77 -19.49 -11.49
N SER A 390 -26.04 -19.16 -11.63
CA SER A 390 -26.76 -19.17 -12.91
C SER A 390 -27.17 -17.76 -13.30
N ILE A 391 -26.94 -17.38 -14.56
CA ILE A 391 -27.33 -16.08 -15.07
C ILE A 391 -28.16 -16.27 -16.32
N SER A 392 -29.26 -15.53 -16.39
CA SER A 392 -30.18 -15.58 -17.52
C SER A 392 -30.45 -14.16 -18.00
N ALA A 393 -30.44 -13.96 -19.31
CA ALA A 393 -30.96 -12.73 -19.90
C ALA A 393 -32.48 -12.85 -19.99
N GLN A 394 -33.19 -11.91 -19.38
CA GLN A 394 -34.64 -11.81 -19.52
C GLN A 394 -34.97 -10.74 -20.56
N ILE A 395 -35.65 -11.15 -21.63
CA ILE A 395 -36.06 -10.26 -22.72
C ILE A 395 -37.58 -10.15 -22.70
N ASP A 396 -38.10 -8.91 -22.66
CA ASP A 396 -39.55 -8.68 -22.63
C ASP A 396 -40.17 -8.90 -24.02
N TYR A 397 -40.82 -10.04 -24.18
CA TYR A 397 -41.54 -10.43 -25.38
C TYR A 397 -42.92 -10.96 -25.01
N TYR A 398 -43.88 -10.05 -24.85
CA TYR A 398 -45.21 -10.33 -24.27
C TYR A 398 -45.08 -10.96 -22.86
N GLY A 399 -44.16 -10.42 -22.05
CA GLY A 399 -43.70 -11.01 -20.79
C GLY A 399 -42.23 -11.41 -20.87
N PHE A 400 -41.49 -11.31 -19.76
CA PHE A 400 -40.08 -11.69 -19.71
C PHE A 400 -39.91 -13.20 -19.96
N LYS A 401 -39.09 -13.54 -20.96
CA LYS A 401 -38.61 -14.92 -21.17
C LYS A 401 -37.15 -15.06 -20.78
N ASP A 402 -36.83 -16.14 -20.08
CA ASP A 402 -35.47 -16.50 -19.67
C ASP A 402 -34.67 -17.09 -20.84
N TYR A 403 -33.54 -16.47 -21.15
CA TYR A 403 -32.49 -17.01 -22.01
C TYR A 403 -31.30 -17.39 -21.13
N HIS A 404 -31.26 -18.67 -20.74
CA HIS A 404 -30.15 -19.22 -19.96
C HIS A 404 -28.86 -19.13 -20.76
N LEU A 405 -27.84 -18.56 -20.14
CA LEU A 405 -26.51 -18.45 -20.72
C LEU A 405 -25.61 -19.51 -20.07
N LEU A 406 -24.93 -20.30 -20.89
CA LEU A 406 -23.92 -21.24 -20.41
C LEU A 406 -22.61 -20.47 -20.26
N PHE A 407 -22.18 -20.28 -19.01
CA PHE A 407 -20.94 -19.57 -18.70
C PHE A 407 -19.77 -20.53 -18.70
N PRO A 408 -18.66 -20.19 -19.39
CA PRO A 408 -17.44 -21.00 -19.38
C PRO A 408 -16.73 -20.95 -18.01
N THR A 409 -16.93 -19.88 -17.24
CA THR A 409 -16.37 -19.70 -15.90
C THR A 409 -17.36 -18.91 -15.05
N PRO A 410 -17.86 -19.44 -13.91
CA PRO A 410 -18.62 -18.65 -12.96
C PRO A 410 -17.70 -17.58 -12.34
N TRP A 411 -18.30 -16.52 -11.81
CA TRP A 411 -17.61 -15.53 -10.98
C TRP A 411 -16.52 -14.66 -11.66
N VAL A 412 -16.69 -14.34 -12.94
CA VAL A 412 -15.86 -13.36 -13.64
C VAL A 412 -16.76 -12.23 -14.14
N ASN A 413 -16.26 -10.99 -14.13
CA ASN A 413 -16.97 -9.86 -14.74
C ASN A 413 -17.33 -10.20 -16.19
N GLN A 414 -18.61 -10.16 -16.51
CA GLN A 414 -19.11 -10.62 -17.79
C GLN A 414 -20.16 -9.68 -18.32
N CYS A 415 -20.05 -9.39 -19.63
CA CYS A 415 -21.01 -8.61 -20.35
C CYS A 415 -21.91 -9.52 -21.18
N VAL A 416 -23.20 -9.34 -20.99
CA VAL A 416 -24.25 -9.98 -21.75
C VAL A 416 -24.79 -8.98 -22.75
N ILE A 417 -24.74 -9.34 -24.03
CA ILE A 417 -25.31 -8.53 -25.10
C ILE A 417 -26.62 -9.19 -25.51
N THR A 418 -27.69 -8.42 -25.58
CA THR A 418 -28.98 -8.87 -26.13
C THR A 418 -29.29 -8.18 -27.45
N TRP A 419 -29.76 -8.92 -28.44
CA TRP A 419 -30.10 -8.38 -29.76
C TRP A 419 -31.17 -9.24 -30.45
N GLY A 420 -31.63 -8.80 -31.63
CA GLY A 420 -32.54 -9.57 -32.48
C GLY A 420 -33.81 -8.81 -32.83
N THR A 421 -34.82 -9.55 -33.28
CA THR A 421 -36.15 -9.01 -33.61
C THR A 421 -37.20 -9.58 -32.68
N VAL A 422 -38.39 -8.97 -32.66
CA VAL A 422 -39.60 -9.43 -31.95
C VAL A 422 -39.87 -10.93 -32.14
N PHE A 423 -39.44 -11.55 -33.24
CA PHE A 423 -39.66 -12.97 -33.53
C PHE A 423 -38.42 -13.87 -33.31
N SER A 424 -37.25 -13.29 -33.05
CA SER A 424 -35.99 -14.03 -32.85
C SER A 424 -35.03 -13.21 -31.95
N PRO A 425 -35.33 -13.09 -30.64
CA PRO A 425 -34.41 -12.53 -29.66
C PRO A 425 -33.23 -13.47 -29.40
N GLN A 426 -32.06 -12.89 -29.12
CA GLN A 426 -30.79 -13.56 -28.92
C GLN A 426 -30.04 -12.90 -27.76
N ALA A 427 -29.29 -13.70 -27.00
CA ALA A 427 -28.41 -13.24 -25.93
C ALA A 427 -27.11 -14.04 -25.98
N ALA A 428 -25.98 -13.38 -25.74
CA ALA A 428 -24.70 -14.04 -25.58
C ALA A 428 -23.75 -13.22 -24.70
N ILE A 429 -22.70 -13.88 -24.24
CA ILE A 429 -21.56 -13.23 -23.58
C ILE A 429 -20.71 -12.56 -24.66
N GLY A 430 -20.36 -11.29 -24.49
CA GLY A 430 -19.53 -10.57 -25.45
C GLY A 430 -19.01 -9.25 -24.90
N SER A 431 -17.88 -8.76 -25.44
CA SER A 431 -17.17 -7.59 -24.92
C SER A 431 -17.38 -6.29 -25.72
N GLU A 432 -18.03 -6.33 -26.89
CA GLU A 432 -18.03 -5.24 -27.90
C GLU A 432 -18.52 -3.84 -27.43
N LYS A 433 -19.13 -3.71 -26.25
CA LYS A 433 -19.71 -2.45 -25.73
C LYS A 433 -19.66 -2.30 -24.22
N CYS A 434 -19.06 -3.26 -23.52
CA CYS A 434 -18.93 -3.21 -22.08
C CYS A 434 -17.47 -2.98 -21.75
N ASP A 435 -17.05 -1.72 -21.75
CA ASP A 435 -15.85 -1.35 -21.02
C ASP A 435 -16.15 -1.63 -19.55
N PHE A 436 -15.35 -2.52 -18.97
CA PHE A 436 -15.31 -2.82 -17.54
C PHE A 436 -14.22 -2.01 -16.88
#